data_AF-A0A174DRX9-F1
#
_entry.id   AF-A0A174DRX9-F1
#
_cell.length_a   1.000
_cell.length_b   1.000
_cell.length_c   1.000
_cell.angle_alpha   90.00
_cell.angle_beta   90.00
_cell.angle_gamma   90.00
#
_symmetry.space_group_name_H-M   'P 1'
#
loop_
_entity.id
_entity.type
_entity.pdbx_description
1 polymer ?
#
loop_
_entity_poly.entity_id
_entity_poly.type
_entity_poly.pdbx_seq_one_letter_code
_entity_poly.pdbx_strand_id
1 'polypeptide(L)'
;MPGNYSIQVRNIDEYTFNKLNEMAEKAGMTREGYLRKMLSNYALSEEIKRVEDKYTTLVKNLVEYIQMQGEIIEQNTVVLEELKEMLNV
;
A
#
# COMPACT_ATOMS: atom_id res chain seq x y z
N MET A 1 5.55 15.12 -28.11
CA MET A 1 5.77 13.70 -28.45
C MET A 1 6.42 13.04 -27.25
N PRO A 2 5.94 11.89 -26.75
CA PRO A 2 6.69 11.13 -25.76
C PRO A 2 8.07 10.81 -26.36
N GLY A 3 9.14 11.10 -25.61
CA GLY A 3 10.50 10.92 -26.12
C GLY A 3 10.79 9.44 -26.41
N ASN A 4 11.49 9.17 -27.51
CA ASN A 4 11.97 7.83 -27.84
C ASN A 4 13.27 7.55 -27.09
N TYR A 5 13.15 7.09 -25.84
CA TYR A 5 14.30 6.79 -24.97
C TYR A 5 14.65 5.30 -25.03
N SER A 6 15.94 4.98 -25.10
CA SER A 6 16.44 3.60 -25.06
C SER A 6 17.23 3.36 -23.77
N ILE A 7 17.11 2.15 -23.21
CA ILE A 7 17.84 1.71 -22.01
C ILE A 7 18.62 0.46 -22.38
N GLN A 8 19.93 0.46 -22.08
CA GLN A 8 20.78 -0.71 -22.17
C GLN A 8 21.22 -1.12 -20.78
N VAL A 9 20.94 -2.35 -20.39
CA VAL A 9 21.40 -2.94 -19.12
C VAL A 9 22.54 -3.89 -19.44
N ARG A 10 23.72 -3.59 -18.88
CA ARG A 10 24.96 -4.37 -19.11
C ARG A 10 25.17 -5.38 -17.98
N ASN A 11 25.98 -6.40 -18.25
CA ASN A 11 26.41 -7.41 -17.28
C ASN A 11 25.27 -8.21 -16.63
N ILE A 12 24.20 -8.47 -17.39
CA ILE A 12 23.19 -9.46 -16.99
C ILE A 12 23.77 -10.85 -17.27
N ASP A 13 23.73 -11.74 -16.28
CA ASP A 13 24.17 -13.11 -16.45
C ASP A 13 23.24 -13.89 -17.41
N GLU A 14 23.78 -14.94 -18.02
CA GLU A 14 23.07 -15.71 -19.03
C GLU A 14 21.76 -16.32 -18.52
N TYR A 15 21.74 -16.77 -17.25
CA TYR A 15 20.54 -17.34 -16.65
C TYR A 15 19.42 -16.29 -16.55
N THR A 16 19.73 -15.11 -16.00
CA THR A 16 18.77 -14.02 -15.89
C THR A 16 18.26 -13.56 -17.26
N PHE A 17 19.15 -13.44 -18.25
CA PHE A 17 18.79 -13.07 -19.61
C PHE A 17 17.79 -14.06 -20.24
N ASN A 18 18.08 -15.36 -20.13
CA ASN A 18 17.23 -16.42 -20.65
C ASN A 18 15.90 -16.49 -19.90
N LYS A 19 15.90 -16.26 -18.59
CA LYS A 19 14.68 -16.25 -17.80
C LYS A 19 13.73 -15.13 -18.23
N LEU A 20 14.26 -13.94 -18.50
CA LEU A 20 13.47 -12.81 -18.99
C LEU A 20 12.86 -13.08 -20.37
N ASN A 21 13.56 -13.80 -21.25
CA ASN A 21 13.00 -14.26 -22.52
C ASN A 21 11.81 -15.21 -22.30
N GLU A 22 12.01 -16.25 -21.48
CA GLU A 22 10.96 -17.24 -21.18
C GLU A 22 9.71 -16.56 -20.61
N MET A 23 9.88 -15.59 -19.72
CA MET A 23 8.77 -14.84 -19.12
C MET A 23 8.04 -13.98 -20.16
N ALA A 24 8.77 -13.34 -21.07
CA ALA A 24 8.18 -12.57 -22.15
C ALA A 24 7.39 -13.46 -23.12
N GLU A 25 7.95 -14.61 -23.50
CA GLU A 25 7.27 -15.59 -24.35
C GLU A 25 6.00 -16.13 -23.70
N LYS A 26 6.05 -16.50 -22.41
CA LYS A 26 4.86 -16.93 -21.65
C LYS A 26 3.78 -15.85 -21.58
N ALA A 27 4.18 -14.58 -21.58
CA ALA A 27 3.25 -13.46 -21.59
C ALA A 27 2.74 -13.10 -23.00
N GLY A 28 3.23 -13.78 -24.07
CA GLY A 28 2.92 -13.45 -25.46
C GLY A 28 3.48 -12.10 -25.90
N MET A 29 4.59 -11.66 -25.31
CA MET A 29 5.19 -10.34 -25.53
C MET A 29 6.62 -10.46 -26.03
N THR A 30 7.11 -9.42 -26.72
CA THR A 30 8.56 -9.29 -26.94
C THR A 30 9.26 -9.04 -25.60
N ARG A 31 10.51 -9.48 -25.46
CA ARG A 31 11.33 -9.19 -24.27
C ARG A 31 11.35 -7.69 -23.95
N GLU A 32 11.50 -6.84 -24.97
CA GLU A 32 11.48 -5.38 -24.77
C GLU A 32 10.14 -4.88 -24.24
N GLY A 33 9.02 -5.35 -24.82
CA GLY A 33 7.68 -4.99 -24.35
C GLY A 33 7.44 -5.46 -22.91
N TYR A 34 7.91 -6.65 -22.58
CA TYR A 34 7.85 -7.20 -21.23
C TYR A 34 8.66 -6.36 -20.23
N LEU A 35 9.91 -6.04 -20.55
CA LEU A 35 10.78 -5.22 -19.72
C LEU A 35 10.24 -3.79 -19.55
N ARG A 36 9.67 -3.20 -20.60
CA ARG A 36 9.02 -1.88 -20.52
C ARG A 36 7.86 -1.91 -19.53
N LYS A 37 6.99 -2.91 -19.62
CA LYS A 37 5.87 -3.09 -18.68
C LYS A 37 6.37 -3.30 -17.25
N MET A 38 7.40 -4.12 -17.07
CA MET A 38 8.03 -4.34 -15.76
C MET A 38 8.58 -3.04 -15.17
N LEU A 39 9.33 -2.26 -15.94
CA LEU A 39 9.91 -0.98 -15.50
C LEU A 39 8.83 0.05 -15.16
N SER A 40 7.77 0.15 -15.98
CA SER A 40 6.63 1.03 -15.69
C SER A 40 5.92 0.62 -14.40
N ASN A 41 5.65 -0.68 -14.22
CA ASN A 41 5.02 -1.19 -13.00
C ASN A 41 5.90 -0.96 -11.78
N TYR A 42 7.22 -1.13 -11.89
CA TYR A 42 8.16 -0.87 -10.80
C TYR A 42 8.21 0.62 -10.43
N ALA A 43 8.21 1.52 -11.42
CA ALA A 43 8.17 2.95 -11.16
C ALA A 43 6.87 3.37 -10.45
N LEU A 44 5.74 2.76 -10.82
CA LEU A 44 4.44 3.00 -10.19
C LEU A 44 4.32 2.34 -8.80
N SER A 45 4.97 1.20 -8.57
CA SER A 45 4.81 0.45 -7.32
C SER A 45 5.36 1.20 -6.11
N GLU A 46 6.42 2.00 -6.26
CA GLU A 46 6.88 2.87 -5.17
C GLU A 46 5.86 3.94 -4.79
N GLU A 47 5.14 4.49 -5.77
CA GLU A 47 4.10 5.48 -5.55
C GLU A 47 2.87 4.84 -4.89
N ILE A 48 2.44 3.69 -5.41
CA ILE A 48 1.34 2.89 -4.85
C ILE A 48 1.66 2.46 -3.42
N LYS A 49 2.86 1.93 -3.17
CA LYS A 49 3.27 1.48 -1.83
C LYS A 49 3.28 2.63 -0.82
N ARG A 50 3.75 3.81 -1.22
CA ARG A 50 3.67 5.02 -0.37
C ARG A 50 2.23 5.43 -0.06
N VAL A 51 1.31 5.26 -1.01
CA VAL A 51 -0.12 5.54 -0.80
C VAL A 51 -0.74 4.49 0.13
N GLU A 52 -0.46 3.20 -0.08
CA GLU A 52 -0.89 2.11 0.79
C GLU A 52 -0.41 2.30 2.23
N ASP A 53 0.88 2.61 2.44
CA ASP A 53 1.45 2.86 3.77
C ASP A 53 0.74 4.02 4.50
N LYS A 54 0.37 5.08 3.76
CA LYS A 54 -0.40 6.21 4.31
C LYS A 54 -1.82 5.78 4.69
N TYR A 55 -2.50 5.00 3.85
CA TYR A 55 -3.82 4.49 4.15
C TYR A 55 -3.81 3.53 5.34
N THR A 56 -2.85 2.60 5.42
CA THR A 56 -2.68 1.71 6.57
C THR A 56 -2.46 2.50 7.85
N THR A 57 -1.61 3.53 7.80
CA THR A 57 -1.37 4.43 8.95
C THR A 57 -2.66 5.17 9.35
N LEU A 58 -3.39 5.71 8.37
CA LEU A 58 -4.65 6.41 8.63
C LEU A 58 -5.69 5.49 9.27
N VAL A 59 -5.89 4.29 8.73
CA VAL A 59 -6.83 3.30 9.26
C VAL A 59 -6.46 2.92 10.68
N LYS A 60 -5.17 2.68 10.96
CA LYS A 60 -4.69 2.38 12.31
C LYS A 60 -5.03 3.51 13.28
N ASN A 61 -4.71 4.75 12.92
CA ASN A 61 -5.01 5.90 13.76
C ASN A 61 -6.52 6.05 14.02
N LEU A 62 -7.36 5.84 12.99
CA LEU A 62 -8.82 5.91 13.14
C LEU A 62 -9.35 4.84 14.10
N VAL A 63 -8.83 3.61 14.02
CA VAL A 63 -9.21 2.54 14.96
C VAL A 63 -8.82 2.90 16.39
N GLU A 64 -7.61 3.42 16.61
CA GLU A 64 -7.16 3.87 17.92
C GLU A 64 -8.04 5.00 18.47
N TYR A 65 -8.41 5.97 17.63
CA TYR A 65 -9.34 7.04 18.02
C TYR A 65 -10.73 6.53 18.40
N ILE A 66 -11.26 5.55 17.65
CA ILE A 66 -12.57 4.94 17.94
C ILE A 66 -12.52 4.20 19.29
N GLN A 67 -11.45 3.45 19.56
CA GLN A 67 -11.26 2.76 20.83
C GLN A 67 -11.20 3.74 22.00
N MET A 68 -10.40 4.80 21.87
CA MET A 68 -10.30 5.86 22.88
C MET A 68 -11.66 6.55 23.12
N GLN A 69 -12.43 6.81 22.06
CA GLN A 69 -13.79 7.36 22.21
C GLN A 69 -14.72 6.40 22.94
N GLY A 70 -14.62 5.09 22.66
CA GLY A 70 -15.37 4.06 23.38
C GLY A 70 -15.10 4.07 24.88
N GLU A 71 -13.82 4.15 25.27
CA GLU A 71 -13.40 4.26 26.67
C GLU A 71 -13.95 5.52 27.35
N ILE A 72 -13.88 6.68 26.67
CA ILE A 72 -14.41 7.94 27.19
C ILE A 72 -15.93 7.86 27.37
N ILE A 73 -16.65 7.25 26.43
CA ILE A 73 -18.11 7.07 26.54
C ILE A 73 -18.44 6.18 27.74
N GLU A 74 -17.72 5.07 27.91
CA GLU A 74 -17.92 4.16 29.04
C GLU A 74 -17.68 4.87 30.39
N GLN A 75 -16.58 5.63 30.49
CA GLN A 75 -16.30 6.45 31.68
C GLN A 75 -17.40 7.49 31.95
N ASN A 76 -17.88 8.17 30.91
CA ASN A 76 -18.97 9.13 31.04
C ASN A 76 -20.27 8.44 31.51
N THR A 77 -20.57 7.24 31.01
CA THR A 77 -21.73 6.46 31.45
C THR A 77 -21.63 6.13 32.93
N VAL A 78 -20.46 5.68 33.42
CA VAL A 78 -20.25 5.41 34.86
C VAL A 78 -20.50 6.66 35.70
N VAL A 79 -19.90 7.80 35.33
CA VAL A 79 -20.07 9.07 36.05
C VAL A 79 -21.53 9.52 36.06
N LEU A 80 -22.26 9.32 34.96
CA LEU A 80 -23.69 9.69 34.87
C LEU A 80 -24.57 8.79 35.75
N GLU A 81 -24.28 7.50 35.85
CA GLU A 81 -25.00 6.60 36.76
C GLU A 81 -24.71 6.93 38.23
N GLU A 82 -23.45 7.21 38.59
CA GLU A 82 -23.10 7.69 39.95
C GLU A 82 -23.84 8.99 40.31
N LEU A 83 -23.93 9.93 39.37
CA LEU A 83 -24.70 11.18 39.55
C LEU A 83 -26.19 10.92 39.73
N LYS A 84 -26.78 9.98 38.97
CA LYS A 84 -28.18 9.57 39.14
C LYS A 84 -28.44 9.01 40.54
N GLU A 85 -27.59 8.11 41.00
CA GLU A 85 -27.68 7.54 42.34
C GLU A 85 -27.63 8.62 43.42
N MET A 86 -26.72 9.60 43.29
CA MET A 86 -26.62 10.74 44.22
C MET A 86 -27.85 11.65 44.22
N LEU A 87 -28.51 11.80 43.07
CA LEU A 87 -29.68 12.66 42.91
C LEU A 87 -31.00 11.94 43.24
N ASN A 88 -30.98 10.64 43.57
CA ASN A 88 -32.16 9.81 43.78
C ASN A 88 -33.20 9.87 42.62
N VAL A 89 -32.72 9.96 41.37
CA VAL A 89 -33.54 9.99 40.14
C VAL A 89 -33.14 8.91 39.16
#